data_AF-A0A257WE18-F1
#
_entry.id   AF-A0A257WE18-F1
#
_cell.length_a   1.000
_cell.length_b   1.000
_cell.length_c   1.000
_cell.angle_alpha   90.00
_cell.angle_beta   90.00
_cell.angle_gamma   90.00
#
_symmetry.space_group_name_H-M   'P 1'
#
loop_
_entity.id
_entity.type
_entity.pdbx_description
1 polymer ?
#
loop_
_entity_poly.entity_id
_entity_poly.type
_entity_poly.pdbx_seq_one_letter_code
_entity_poly.pdbx_strand_id
1 'polypeptide(L)'
;MKTIKLADLVTNLVLILGGTFYYIQQGGTSFMWIYTVVGGWQILSMITHILLKDQYTPSSHRRIYQFTILGLFLLGLLSLLLAYFDQPLFIFYLYLMVFLPLILAPYYTLICLEEFKTLRRREFIHLK
;
A
#
# COMPACT_ATOMS: atom_id res chain seq x y z
N MET A 1 3.61 4.69 19.22
CA MET A 1 2.71 3.70 18.56
C MET A 1 1.60 4.36 17.74
N LYS A 2 0.75 5.21 18.33
CA LYS A 2 -0.15 6.09 17.53
C LYS A 2 0.61 6.97 16.55
N THR A 3 1.74 7.51 17.00
CA THR A 3 2.62 8.36 16.22
C THR A 3 3.09 7.67 14.95
N ILE A 4 3.42 6.38 15.01
CA ILE A 4 3.82 5.59 13.84
C ILE A 4 2.64 5.40 12.88
N LYS A 5 1.46 4.99 13.38
CA LYS A 5 0.27 4.81 12.52
C LYS A 5 -0.26 6.13 11.94
N LEU A 6 -0.19 7.20 12.73
CA LEU A 6 -0.57 8.54 12.30
C LEU A 6 0.42 9.06 11.28
N ALA A 7 1.73 8.88 11.51
CA ALA A 7 2.76 9.23 10.54
C ALA A 7 2.56 8.46 9.23
N ASP A 8 2.34 7.14 9.29
CA ASP A 8 2.06 6.33 8.10
C ASP A 8 0.82 6.83 7.33
N LEU A 9 -0.28 7.07 8.04
CA LEU A 9 -1.51 7.59 7.46
C LEU A 9 -1.30 8.97 6.82
N VAL A 10 -0.65 9.89 7.53
CA VAL A 10 -0.39 11.26 7.06
C VAL A 10 0.57 11.22 5.87
N THR A 11 1.66 10.48 5.95
CA THR A 11 2.61 10.33 4.85
C THR A 11 1.92 9.74 3.63
N ASN A 12 1.12 8.69 3.77
CA ASN A 12 0.40 8.10 2.64
C ASN A 12 -0.59 9.10 2.00
N LEU A 13 -1.33 9.87 2.82
CA LEU A 13 -2.23 10.92 2.32
C LEU A 13 -1.46 12.03 1.60
N VAL A 14 -0.33 12.49 2.16
CA VAL A 14 0.52 13.53 1.57
C VAL A 14 1.10 13.05 0.25
N LEU A 15 1.58 11.80 0.17
CA LEU A 15 2.13 11.24 -1.06
C LEU A 15 1.07 11.10 -2.15
N ILE A 16 -0.14 10.64 -1.80
CA ILE A 16 -1.25 10.49 -2.77
C ILE A 16 -1.71 11.88 -3.25
N LEU A 17 -2.04 12.80 -2.34
CA LEU A 17 -2.58 14.11 -2.70
C LEU A 17 -1.52 15.00 -3.36
N GLY A 18 -0.32 15.05 -2.79
CA GLY A 18 0.81 15.81 -3.32
C GLY A 18 1.27 15.27 -4.66
N GLY A 19 1.34 13.94 -4.82
CA GLY A 19 1.61 13.29 -6.10
C GLY A 19 0.54 13.61 -7.14
N THR A 20 -0.74 13.52 -6.77
CA THR A 20 -1.85 13.87 -7.68
C THR A 20 -1.75 15.32 -8.15
N PHE A 21 -1.50 16.27 -7.24
CA PHE A 21 -1.31 17.68 -7.60
C PHE A 21 -0.10 17.87 -8.52
N TYR A 22 1.03 17.22 -8.20
CA TYR A 22 2.23 17.27 -9.04
C TYR A 22 1.98 16.74 -10.45
N TYR A 23 1.24 15.63 -10.58
CA TYR A 23 0.85 15.08 -11.88
C TYR A 23 -0.02 16.05 -12.68
N ILE A 24 -0.98 16.73 -12.05
CA ILE A 24 -1.83 17.71 -12.73
C ILE A 24 -0.99 18.86 -13.33
N GLN A 25 0.10 19.25 -12.66
CA GLN A 25 0.98 20.34 -13.12
C GLN A 25 1.95 19.90 -14.22
N GLN A 26 2.59 18.74 -14.05
CA GLN A 26 3.68 18.29 -14.94
C GLN A 26 3.20 17.37 -16.07
N GLY A 27 2.12 16.62 -15.84
CA GLY A 27 1.59 15.64 -16.80
C GLY A 27 2.61 14.58 -17.23
N GLY A 28 2.37 13.96 -18.38
CA GLY A 28 3.33 13.07 -19.04
C GLY A 28 3.69 11.83 -18.21
N THR A 29 4.97 11.52 -18.09
CA THR A 29 5.48 10.31 -17.39
C THR A 29 5.62 10.49 -15.87
N SER A 30 5.29 11.67 -15.33
CA SER A 30 5.39 11.96 -13.90
C SER A 30 4.53 11.04 -13.03
N PHE A 31 3.42 10.49 -13.55
CA PHE A 31 2.59 9.51 -12.84
C PHE A 31 3.36 8.25 -12.45
N MET A 32 4.32 7.81 -13.27
CA MET A 32 5.11 6.61 -12.98
C MET A 32 5.93 6.80 -11.71
N TRP A 33 6.58 7.96 -11.58
CA TRP A 33 7.36 8.29 -10.39
C TRP A 33 6.48 8.37 -9.13
N ILE A 34 5.30 8.98 -9.25
CA ILE A 34 4.34 9.06 -8.14
C ILE A 34 3.90 7.65 -7.72
N TYR A 35 3.57 6.80 -8.68
CA TYR A 35 3.19 5.41 -8.44
C TYR A 35 4.29 4.63 -7.71
N THR A 36 5.54 4.75 -8.19
CA THR A 36 6.68 4.09 -7.56
C THR A 36 6.90 4.57 -6.13
N VAL A 37 6.80 5.87 -5.88
CA VAL A 37 7.02 6.43 -4.53
C VAL A 37 5.89 6.05 -3.58
N VAL A 38 4.63 6.20 -3.99
CA VAL A 38 3.45 5.84 -3.17
C VAL A 38 3.43 4.33 -2.88
N GLY A 39 3.59 3.50 -3.91
CA GLY A 39 3.62 2.04 -3.75
C GLY A 39 4.82 1.56 -2.93
N GLY A 40 6.00 2.14 -3.16
CA GLY A 40 7.21 1.86 -2.39
C GLY A 40 7.04 2.18 -0.91
N TRP A 41 6.45 3.34 -0.60
CA TRP A 41 6.13 3.71 0.78
C TRP A 41 5.15 2.71 1.43
N GLN A 42 4.09 2.30 0.73
CA GLN A 42 3.12 1.33 1.24
C GLN A 42 3.76 -0.03 1.54
N ILE A 43 4.66 -0.51 0.68
CA ILE A 43 5.40 -1.76 0.91
C ILE A 43 6.35 -1.62 2.11
N LEU A 44 7.11 -0.53 2.20
CA LEU A 44 8.00 -0.27 3.34
C LEU A 44 7.20 -0.19 4.64
N SER A 45 6.08 0.51 4.63
CA SER A 45 5.18 0.59 5.77
C SER A 45 4.61 -0.77 6.15
N MET A 46 4.21 -1.58 5.17
CA MET A 46 3.78 -2.95 5.41
C MET A 46 4.87 -3.79 6.09
N ILE A 47 6.12 -3.71 5.62
CA ILE A 47 7.27 -4.42 6.19
C ILE A 47 7.52 -3.99 7.64
N THR A 48 7.53 -2.67 7.92
CA THR A 48 7.72 -2.18 9.30
C THR A 48 6.63 -2.70 10.24
N HIS A 49 5.38 -2.79 9.78
CA HIS A 49 4.28 -3.36 10.58
C HIS A 49 4.41 -4.88 10.79
N ILE A 50 4.98 -5.62 9.84
CA ILE A 50 5.26 -7.06 9.99
C ILE A 50 6.36 -7.28 11.02
N LEU A 51 7.45 -6.49 10.96
CA LEU A 51 8.58 -6.62 11.87
C LEU A 51 8.22 -6.25 13.32
N LEU A 52 7.26 -5.34 13.50
CA LEU A 52 6.80 -4.90 14.81
C LEU A 52 5.52 -5.63 15.28
N LYS A 53 5.18 -6.78 14.67
CA LYS A 53 3.91 -7.51 14.88
C LYS A 53 3.56 -7.76 16.34
N ASP A 54 4.54 -8.02 17.21
CA ASP A 54 4.31 -8.30 18.64
C ASP A 54 3.78 -7.09 19.42
N GLN A 55 3.81 -5.90 18.83
CA GLN A 55 3.28 -4.67 19.43
C GLN A 55 1.85 -4.35 18.96
N TYR A 56 1.22 -5.19 18.11
CA TYR A 56 -0.06 -4.87 17.46
C TYR A 56 -1.00 -6.08 17.31
N THR A 57 -2.31 -5.80 17.36
CA THR A 57 -3.35 -6.70 16.80
C THR A 57 -3.68 -6.19 15.39
N PRO A 58 -3.19 -6.82 14.30
CA PRO A 58 -3.48 -6.37 12.94
C PRO A 58 -4.97 -6.55 12.63
N SER A 59 -5.56 -5.63 11.86
CA SER A 59 -6.92 -5.85 11.35
C SER A 59 -6.93 -7.03 10.37
N SER A 60 -8.06 -7.72 10.27
CA SER A 60 -8.26 -8.76 9.25
C SER A 60 -8.01 -8.23 7.85
N HIS A 61 -8.39 -6.98 7.58
CA HIS A 61 -8.15 -6.28 6.32
C HIS A 61 -6.66 -6.06 6.02
N ARG A 62 -5.82 -5.76 7.03
CA ARG A 62 -4.37 -5.65 6.82
C ARG A 62 -3.78 -6.99 6.35
N ARG A 63 -4.25 -8.10 6.92
CA ARG A 63 -3.79 -9.43 6.51
C ARG A 63 -4.18 -9.75 5.07
N ILE A 64 -5.40 -9.40 4.66
CA ILE A 64 -5.86 -9.54 3.27
C ILE A 64 -4.97 -8.71 2.34
N TYR A 65 -4.74 -7.43 2.66
CA TYR A 65 -3.86 -6.56 1.89
C TYR A 65 -2.45 -7.15 1.74
N GLN A 66 -1.84 -7.63 2.82
CA GLN A 66 -0.53 -8.26 2.80
C GLN A 66 -0.47 -9.48 1.87
N PHE A 67 -1.47 -10.36 1.94
CA PHE A 67 -1.56 -11.51 1.03
C PHE A 67 -1.80 -11.09 -0.43
N THR A 68 -2.59 -10.05 -0.66
CA THR A 68 -2.77 -9.49 -2.00
C THR A 68 -1.45 -8.98 -2.55
N ILE A 69 -0.71 -8.15 -1.81
CA ILE A 69 0.60 -7.64 -2.24
C ILE A 69 1.59 -8.78 -2.49
N LEU A 70 1.65 -9.77 -1.59
CA LEU A 70 2.50 -10.95 -1.76
C LEU A 70 2.11 -11.74 -3.02
N GLY A 71 0.81 -11.95 -3.26
CA GLY A 71 0.30 -12.62 -4.44
C GLY A 71 0.67 -11.88 -5.74
N LEU A 72 0.57 -10.55 -5.75
CA LEU A 72 0.97 -9.73 -6.89
C LEU A 72 2.47 -9.76 -7.14
N PHE A 73 3.27 -9.82 -6.07
CA PHE A 73 4.72 -9.99 -6.17
C PHE A 73 5.08 -11.35 -6.77
N LEU A 74 4.48 -12.44 -6.26
CA LEU A 74 4.70 -13.79 -6.78
C LEU A 74 4.21 -13.94 -8.22
N LEU A 75 3.06 -13.34 -8.56
CA LEU A 75 2.55 -13.29 -9.93
C LEU A 75 3.50 -12.53 -10.86
N GLY A 76 4.09 -11.43 -10.37
CA GLY A 76 5.12 -10.68 -11.06
C GLY A 76 6.33 -11.54 -11.38
N LEU A 77 6.89 -12.23 -10.37
CA LEU A 77 8.01 -13.16 -10.55
C LEU A 77 7.67 -14.29 -11.54
N LEU A 78 6.50 -14.88 -11.42
CA LEU A 78 6.05 -15.95 -12.33
C LEU A 78 5.91 -15.43 -13.77
N SER A 79 5.31 -14.25 -13.96
CA SER A 79 5.15 -13.63 -15.28
C SER A 79 6.50 -13.30 -15.91
N LEU A 80 7.49 -12.86 -15.12
CA LEU A 80 8.86 -12.62 -15.59
C LEU A 80 9.54 -13.93 -16.00
N LEU A 81 9.40 -15.00 -15.21
CA LEU A 81 9.94 -16.31 -15.54
C LEU A 81 9.32 -16.85 -16.84
N LEU A 82 8.01 -16.67 -17.05
CA LEU A 82 7.32 -17.11 -18.26
C LEU A 82 7.67 -16.24 -19.48
N ALA A 83 7.97 -14.96 -19.30
CA ALA A 83 8.47 -14.09 -20.37
C ALA A 83 9.80 -14.60 -20.94
N TYR A 84 10.66 -15.22 -20.12
CA TYR A 84 11.88 -15.88 -20.59
C TYR A 84 11.59 -17.05 -21.56
N PHE A 85 10.40 -17.64 -21.49
CA PHE A 85 9.92 -18.69 -22.41
C PHE A 85 8.99 -18.13 -23.51
N ASP A 86 9.16 -16.85 -23.87
CA ASP A 86 8.39 -16.14 -24.90
C ASP A 86 6.86 -16.15 -24.67
N GLN A 87 6.41 -16.29 -23.42
CA GLN A 87 4.99 -16.21 -23.09
C GLN A 87 4.55 -14.76 -22.87
N PRO A 88 3.42 -14.31 -23.45
CA PRO A 88 2.97 -12.91 -23.39
C PRO A 88 2.40 -12.48 -22.03
N LEU A 89 2.42 -13.34 -21.01
CA LEU A 89 1.80 -13.10 -19.70
C LEU A 89 2.34 -11.88 -18.96
N PHE A 90 3.59 -11.49 -19.22
CA PHE A 90 4.19 -10.30 -18.63
C PHE A 90 3.48 -9.00 -19.03
N ILE A 91 3.01 -8.89 -20.28
CA ILE A 91 2.29 -7.70 -20.74
C ILE A 91 0.96 -7.54 -19.98
N PHE A 92 0.24 -8.64 -19.78
CA PHE A 92 -1.01 -8.64 -18.99
C PHE A 92 -0.76 -8.24 -17.53
N TYR A 93 0.34 -8.72 -16.94
CA TYR A 93 0.75 -8.31 -15.60
C TYR A 93 1.03 -6.80 -15.53
N LEU A 94 1.74 -6.24 -16.51
CA LEU A 94 1.99 -4.80 -16.57
C LEU A 94 0.69 -3.99 -16.65
N TYR A 95 -0.27 -4.42 -17.47
CA TYR A 95 -1.59 -3.77 -17.52
C TYR A 95 -2.31 -3.82 -16.16
N LEU A 96 -2.29 -4.98 -15.48
CA LEU A 96 -2.85 -5.11 -14.14
C LEU A 96 -2.19 -4.13 -13.16
N MET A 97 -0.87 -3.97 -13.22
CA MET A 97 -0.11 -3.05 -12.36
C MET A 97 -0.38 -1.57 -12.61
N VAL A 98 -0.99 -1.18 -13.74
CA VAL A 98 -1.40 0.21 -13.98
C VAL A 98 -2.71 0.52 -13.23
N PHE A 99 -3.67 -0.39 -13.26
CA PHE A 99 -5.00 -0.17 -12.69
C PHE A 99 -5.09 -0.52 -11.21
N LEU A 100 -4.45 -1.60 -10.79
CA LEU A 100 -4.62 -2.13 -9.45
C LEU A 100 -4.16 -1.18 -8.33
N PRO A 101 -3.06 -0.39 -8.48
CA PRO A 101 -2.68 0.61 -7.48
C PRO A 101 -3.74 1.68 -7.22
N LEU A 102 -4.57 2.02 -8.22
CA LEU A 102 -5.67 2.98 -8.05
C LEU A 102 -6.71 2.50 -7.02
N ILE A 103 -6.83 1.18 -6.85
CA ILE A 103 -7.74 0.55 -5.88
C ILE A 103 -7.01 0.29 -4.56
N LEU A 104 -5.78 -0.22 -4.64
CA LEU A 104 -4.99 -0.62 -3.47
C LEU A 104 -4.56 0.58 -2.60
N ALA A 105 -4.24 1.73 -3.18
CA ALA A 105 -3.81 2.89 -2.40
C ALA A 105 -4.93 3.48 -1.53
N PRO A 106 -6.17 3.71 -2.03
CA PRO A 106 -7.31 4.04 -1.17
C PRO A 106 -7.61 2.95 -0.14
N TYR A 107 -7.56 1.69 -0.54
CA TYR A 107 -7.81 0.57 0.37
C TYR A 107 -6.81 0.52 1.54
N TYR A 108 -5.53 0.70 1.27
CA TYR A 108 -4.49 0.80 2.31
C TYR A 108 -4.76 1.97 3.28
N THR A 109 -5.18 3.12 2.73
CA THR A 109 -5.54 4.30 3.53
C THR A 109 -6.71 4.00 4.47
N LEU A 110 -7.75 3.31 3.99
CA LEU A 110 -8.90 2.92 4.80
C LEU A 110 -8.51 1.98 5.94
N ILE A 111 -7.63 1.01 5.68
CA ILE A 111 -7.08 0.12 6.72
C ILE A 111 -6.38 0.94 7.80
N CYS A 112 -5.53 1.89 7.41
CA CYS A 112 -4.81 2.74 8.37
C CYS A 112 -5.77 3.61 9.21
N LEU A 113 -6.83 4.14 8.59
CA LEU A 113 -7.88 4.91 9.28
C LEU A 113 -8.65 4.06 10.29
N GLU A 114 -9.05 2.85 9.91
CA GLU A 114 -9.79 1.92 10.78
C GLU A 114 -8.94 1.51 12.00
N GLU A 115 -7.67 1.19 11.76
CA GLU A 115 -6.74 0.84 12.82
C GLU A 115 -6.50 2.01 13.77
N PHE A 116 -6.37 3.22 13.26
CA PHE A 116 -6.23 4.43 14.07
C PHE A 116 -7.48 4.67 14.94
N LYS A 117 -8.68 4.54 14.36
CA LYS A 117 -9.95 4.66 15.10
C LYS A 117 -10.06 3.60 16.21
N THR A 118 -9.65 2.36 15.93
CA THR A 118 -9.68 1.26 16.90
C THR A 118 -8.74 1.51 18.06
N LEU A 119 -7.52 1.99 17.79
CA LEU A 119 -6.57 2.36 18.83
C LEU A 119 -7.12 3.49 19.72
N ARG A 120 -7.70 4.53 19.10
CA ARG A 120 -8.30 5.65 19.85
C ARG A 120 -9.45 5.19 20.73
N ARG A 121 -10.29 4.25 20.28
CA ARG A 121 -11.39 3.69 21.09
C ARG A 121 -10.91 2.92 22.31
N ARG A 122 -9.87 2.09 22.17
CA ARG A 122 -9.34 1.27 23.28
C ARG A 122 -8.86 2.10 24.46
N GLU A 123 -8.32 3.29 24.20
CA GLU A 123 -7.84 4.17 25.28
C GLU A 123 -8.97 4.74 26.14
N PHE A 124 -10.11 5.06 25.54
CA PHE A 124 -11.26 5.54 26.29
C PHE A 124 -11.89 4.44 27.17
N ILE A 125 -11.66 3.17 26.84
CA ILE A 125 -12.14 2.03 27.64
C ILE A 125 -11.28 1.85 28.90
N HIS A 126 -9.97 2.14 28.83
CA HIS A 126 -9.07 2.06 29.99
C HIS A 126 -9.18 3.25 30.95
N LEU A 127 -9.92 4.30 30.59
CA LEU A 127 -10.15 5.49 31.42
C LEU A 127 -11.48 5.43 32.21
N LYS A 128 -12.19 4.31 32.17
CA LYS A 128 -13.46 4.06 32.86
C LYS A 128 -13.25 3.01 33.96
#